data_AF-A0A183IA10-F1
#
_entry.id   AF-A0A183IA10-F1
#
_cell.length_a   1.000
_cell.length_b   1.000
_cell.length_c   1.000
_cell.angle_alpha   90.00
_cell.angle_beta   90.00
_cell.angle_gamma   90.00
#
_symmetry.space_group_name_H-M   'P 1'
#
loop_
_entity.id
_entity.type
_entity.pdbx_description
1 polymer ?
#
loop_
_entity_poly.entity_id
_entity_poly.type
_entity_poly.pdbx_seq_one_letter_code
_entity_poly.pdbx_strand_id
1 'polypeptide(L)'
;MPDARFLRVVLKENSTAKDVVRFCTVKYNLASTYLLSANFDGLANSEKHFDEHERLYKLVKKFVIGGGRGKDVTFYLTAVKKKITSR
;
A
#
# COMPACT_ATOMS: atom_id res chain seq x y z
N MET A 1 -12.32 12.81 -4.14
CA MET A 1 -11.38 13.05 -5.26
C MET A 1 -11.86 12.23 -6.45
N PRO A 2 -12.09 12.83 -7.63
CA PRO A 2 -12.80 12.16 -8.73
C PRO A 2 -11.99 11.09 -9.48
N ASP A 3 -10.66 11.02 -9.33
CA ASP A 3 -9.79 10.08 -10.07
C ASP A 3 -9.18 8.95 -9.22
N ALA A 4 -9.74 8.68 -8.03
CA ALA A 4 -9.28 7.58 -7.20
C ALA A 4 -9.66 6.23 -7.84
N ARG A 5 -8.67 5.54 -8.42
CA ARG A 5 -8.83 4.17 -8.94
C ARG A 5 -8.68 3.17 -7.80
N PHE A 6 -9.76 2.46 -7.49
CA PHE A 6 -9.74 1.40 -6.49
C PHE A 6 -9.39 0.07 -7.13
N LEU A 7 -8.46 -0.66 -6.51
CA LEU A 7 -8.09 -2.01 -6.89
C LEU A 7 -8.22 -2.94 -5.69
N ARG A 8 -9.04 -3.98 -5.82
CA ARG A 8 -9.03 -5.08 -4.86
C ARG A 8 -7.85 -6.00 -5.17
N VAL A 9 -7.02 -6.25 -4.16
CA VAL A 9 -5.86 -7.13 -4.23
C VAL A 9 -6.04 -8.24 -3.21
N VAL A 10 -5.94 -9.49 -3.66
CA VAL A 10 -5.95 -10.66 -2.76
C VAL A 10 -4.54 -10.84 -2.21
N LEU A 11 -4.39 -10.68 -0.90
CA LEU A 11 -3.12 -10.91 -0.21
C LEU A 11 -2.96 -12.39 0.15
N LYS A 12 -1.81 -12.97 -0.19
CA LYS A 12 -1.37 -14.29 0.30
C LYS A 12 -0.54 -14.10 1.57
N GLU A 13 -0.34 -15.17 2.33
CA GLU A 13 0.38 -15.10 3.62
C GLU A 13 1.81 -14.54 3.53
N ASN A 14 2.45 -14.74 2.38
CA ASN A 14 3.80 -14.27 2.09
C ASN A 14 3.82 -13.01 1.21
N SER A 15 2.67 -12.41 0.89
CA SER A 15 2.61 -11.19 0.10
C SER A 15 3.30 -10.04 0.83
N THR A 16 4.27 -9.44 0.13
CA THR A 16 5.01 -8.27 0.59
C THR A 16 4.45 -6.99 0.00
N ALA A 17 4.86 -5.83 0.52
CA ALA A 17 4.54 -4.54 -0.08
C ALA A 17 5.01 -4.44 -1.53
N LYS A 18 6.20 -4.98 -1.84
CA LYS A 18 6.74 -5.04 -3.20
C LYS A 18 5.84 -5.79 -4.17
N ASP A 19 5.28 -6.92 -3.76
CA ASP A 19 4.40 -7.72 -4.61
C ASP A 19 3.13 -6.95 -4.98
N VAL A 20 2.54 -6.25 -4.01
CA VAL A 20 1.35 -5.42 -4.22
C VAL A 20 1.66 -4.25 -5.13
N VAL A 21 2.75 -3.52 -4.86
CA VAL A 21 3.18 -2.41 -5.72
C VAL A 21 3.41 -2.90 -7.15
N ARG A 22 4.14 -4.00 -7.33
CA ARG A 22 4.41 -4.58 -8.65
C ARG A 22 3.12 -4.99 -9.37
N PHE A 23 2.17 -5.60 -8.66
CA PHE A 23 0.88 -5.96 -9.25
C PHE A 23 0.12 -4.72 -9.73
N CYS A 24 0.05 -3.67 -8.90
CA CYS A 24 -0.61 -2.42 -9.24
C CYS A 24 0.07 -1.69 -10.41
N THR A 25 1.40 -1.60 -10.41
CA THR A 25 2.15 -0.90 -11.47
C THR A 25 2.02 -1.61 -12.80
N VAL A 26 2.10 -2.94 -12.84
CA VAL A 26 1.89 -3.71 -14.06
C VAL A 26 0.44 -3.57 -14.55
N LYS A 27 -0.54 -3.72 -13.65
CA LYS A 27 -1.96 -3.66 -14.02
C LYS A 27 -2.38 -2.30 -14.60
N TYR A 28 -1.79 -1.22 -14.11
CA TYR A 28 -2.10 0.14 -14.56
C TYR A 28 -1.05 0.74 -15.49
N ASN A 29 -0.06 -0.05 -15.93
CA ASN A 29 1.03 0.39 -16.78
C ASN A 29 1.74 1.67 -16.25
N LEU A 30 2.07 1.67 -14.96
CA LEU A 30 2.69 2.80 -14.28
C LEU A 30 4.22 2.75 -14.42
N ALA A 31 4.83 3.81 -14.94
CA ALA A 31 6.27 3.86 -15.25
C ALA A 31 7.17 4.33 -14.08
N SER A 32 6.57 4.83 -13.00
CA SER A 32 7.31 5.38 -11.84
C SER A 32 7.57 4.33 -10.76
N THR A 33 8.51 4.63 -9.86
CA THR A 33 8.64 3.90 -8.60
C THR A 33 7.54 4.38 -7.64
N TYR A 34 6.86 3.46 -6.97
CA TYR A 34 5.80 3.79 -6.02
C TYR A 34 6.12 3.22 -4.64
N LEU A 35 5.73 3.96 -3.60
CA LEU A 35 5.69 3.49 -2.23
C LEU A 35 4.28 3.06 -1.89
N LEU A 36 4.18 2.05 -1.02
CA LEU A 36 2.93 1.63 -0.44
C LEU A 36 2.79 2.24 0.95
N SER A 37 1.62 2.78 1.24
CA SER A 37 1.24 3.23 2.57
C SER A 37 -0.17 2.79 2.91
N ALA A 38 -0.51 2.80 4.20
CA ALA A 38 -1.87 2.57 4.66
C ALA A 38 -2.17 3.47 5.86
N ASN A 39 -3.43 3.88 5.93
CA ASN A 39 -3.95 4.52 7.13
C ASN A 39 -4.76 3.51 7.91
N PHE A 40 -4.18 3.05 9.01
CA PHE A 40 -4.78 2.08 9.89
C PHE A 40 -5.82 2.72 10.81
N ASP A 41 -5.53 3.90 11.37
CA ASP A 41 -6.35 4.55 12.40
C ASP A 41 -7.39 5.56 11.90
N GLY A 42 -7.46 5.79 10.59
CA GLY A 42 -8.39 6.74 10.00
C GLY A 42 -8.07 8.20 10.36
N LEU A 43 -6.98 8.44 11.09
CA LEU A 43 -6.47 9.76 11.42
C LEU A 43 -5.52 10.22 10.30
N ALA A 44 -5.63 11.47 9.86
CA ALA A 44 -4.84 11.98 8.72
C ALA A 44 -3.31 11.85 8.92
N ASN A 45 -2.85 11.76 10.17
CA ASN A 45 -1.43 11.74 10.51
C ASN A 45 -0.89 10.33 10.88
N SER A 46 -1.70 9.27 10.74
CA SER A 46 -1.30 7.88 11.05
C SER A 46 -0.95 7.06 9.80
N GLU A 47 -0.52 7.72 8.73
CA GLU A 47 -0.10 7.03 7.52
C GLU A 47 1.21 6.27 7.78
N LYS A 48 1.15 4.93 7.69
CA LYS A 48 2.32 4.08 7.76
C LYS A 48 2.86 3.81 6.36
N HIS A 49 4.13 4.12 6.13
CA HIS A 49 4.87 3.66 4.96
C HIS A 49 5.43 2.25 5.21
N PHE A 50 5.34 1.38 4.19
CA PHE A 50 5.84 0.02 4.25
C PHE A 50 7.18 -0.10 3.55
N ASP A 51 8.10 -0.86 4.16
CA ASP A 51 9.28 -1.36 3.47
C ASP A 51 8.89 -2.40 2.41
N GLU A 52 9.71 -2.54 1.36
CA GLU A 52 9.42 -3.46 0.25
C GLU A 52 9.25 -4.93 0.71
N HIS A 53 9.95 -5.34 1.77
CA HIS A 53 9.91 -6.71 2.30
C HIS A 53 8.83 -6.91 3.37
N GLU A 54 8.10 -5.86 3.75
CA GLU A 54 7.14 -5.93 4.84
C GLU A 54 5.93 -6.81 4.46
N ARG A 55 5.62 -7.80 5.32
CA ARG A 55 4.54 -8.77 5.08
C ARG A 55 3.17 -8.18 5.43
N LEU A 56 2.41 -7.79 4.41
CA LEU A 56 1.14 -7.10 4.59
C LEU A 56 0.05 -7.99 5.17
N TYR A 57 -0.01 -9.26 4.78
CA TYR A 57 -1.09 -10.15 5.21
C TYR A 57 -1.16 -10.29 6.74
N LYS A 58 -0.01 -10.48 7.40
CA LYS A 58 0.05 -10.58 8.86
C LYS A 58 -0.41 -9.29 9.54
N LEU A 59 -0.05 -8.14 8.97
CA LEU A 59 -0.41 -6.83 9.49
C LEU A 59 -1.90 -6.57 9.35
N VAL A 60 -2.45 -6.76 8.14
CA VAL A 60 -3.89 -6.62 7.87
C VAL A 60 -4.68 -7.59 8.74
N LYS A 61 -4.26 -8.85 8.86
CA LYS A 61 -4.91 -9.85 9.70
C LYS A 61 -4.93 -9.42 11.17
N LYS A 62 -3.79 -8.97 11.72
CA LYS A 62 -3.72 -8.46 13.10
C LYS A 62 -4.64 -7.26 13.29
N PHE A 63 -4.71 -6.38 12.31
CA PHE A 63 -5.45 -5.14 12.42
C PHE A 63 -6.96 -5.32 12.30
N VAL A 64 -7.40 -6.08 11.30
CA VAL A 64 -8.82 -6.35 11.02
C VAL A 64 -9.39 -7.29 12.09
N ILE A 65 -8.70 -8.40 12.38
CA ILE A 65 -9.20 -9.42 13.32
C ILE A 65 -8.91 -9.02 14.76
N GLY A 66 -7.68 -8.62 15.07
CA GLY A 66 -7.26 -8.29 16.44
C GLY A 66 -7.76 -6.94 16.95
N GLY A 67 -8.09 -6.00 16.04
CA GLY A 67 -8.62 -4.68 16.38
C GLY A 67 -10.15 -4.58 16.35
N GLY A 68 -10.87 -5.65 16.01
CA GLY A 68 -12.34 -5.64 15.90
C GLY A 68 -12.88 -4.73 14.79
N ARG A 69 -12.04 -4.29 13.84
CA ARG A 69 -12.44 -3.37 12.77
C ARG A 69 -12.97 -4.16 11.59
N GLY A 70 -14.28 -4.13 11.39
CA GLY A 70 -14.97 -4.77 10.26
C GLY A 70 -14.86 -4.04 8.92
N LYS A 71 -13.82 -3.23 8.70
CA LYS A 71 -13.62 -2.47 7.45
C LYS A 71 -12.36 -2.93 6.72
N ASP A 72 -12.44 -2.93 5.39
CA ASP A 72 -11.32 -3.18 4.49
C ASP A 72 -10.17 -2.21 4.76
N VAL A 73 -8.93 -2.72 4.82
CA VAL A 73 -7.74 -1.87 4.92
C VAL A 73 -7.48 -1.22 3.57
N THR A 74 -7.49 0.11 3.55
CA THR A 74 -7.16 0.88 2.33
C THR A 74 -5.68 1.17 2.28
N PHE A 75 -5.06 0.75 1.17
CA PHE A 75 -3.67 1.06 0.85
C PHE A 75 -3.61 2.15 -0.22
N TYR A 76 -2.59 2.98 -0.14
CA TYR A 76 -2.31 4.07 -1.09
C TYR A 76 -0.99 3.81 -1.79
N LEU A 77 -0.94 4.09 -3.10
CA LEU A 77 0.27 4.08 -3.89
C LEU A 77 0.69 5.51 -4.18
N THR A 78 1.89 5.89 -3.70
CA THR A 78 2.43 7.23 -3.89
C THR A 78 3.66 7.17 -4.79
N ALA A 79 3.64 7.91 -5.90
CA ALA A 79 4.77 7.98 -6.82
C ALA A 79 5.96 8.67 -6.15
N VAL A 80 7.12 8.02 -6.15
CA VAL A 80 8.37 8.62 -5.72
C VAL A 80 8.93 9.39 -6.90
N LYS A 81 8.92 10.72 -6.82
CA LYS A 81 9.77 11.52 -7.71
C LYS A 81 11.21 11.20 -7.35
N LYS A 82 11.96 10.55 -8.26
CA LYS A 82 13.42 10.53 -8.16
C LYS A 82 13.88 11.98 -8.09
N LYS A 83 14.46 12.41 -6.97
CA LYS A 83 15.25 13.65 -6.95
C LYS A 83 16.38 13.41 -7.94
N ILE A 84 16.36 14.13 -9.06
CA ILE A 84 17.54 14.30 -9.90
C ILE A 84 18.48 15.14 -9.06
N THR A 85 19.40 14.50 -8.32
CA THR A 85 20.61 15.20 -7.88
C THR A 85 21.50 15.29 -9.10
N SER A 86 21.35 16.37 -9.88
CA SER A 86 22.40 16.80 -10.79
C SER A 86 23.65 17.05 -9.94
N ARG A 87 24.72 16.33 -10.25
CA ARG A 87 26.09 16.72 -9.90
C ARG A 87 26.79 17.11 -11.19
#